data_AF-A0A7S0SQL5-F1
#
_entry.id   AF-A0A7S0SQL5-F1
#
_cell.length_a   1.000
_cell.length_b   1.000
_cell.length_c   1.000
_cell.angle_alpha   90.00
_cell.angle_beta   90.00
_cell.angle_gamma   90.00
#
_symmetry.space_group_name_H-M   'P 1'
#
loop_
_entity.id
_entity.type
_entity.pdbx_description
1 polymer ?
#
loop_
_entity_poly.entity_id
_entity_poly.type
_entity_poly.pdbx_seq_one_letter_code
_entity_poly.pdbx_strand_id
1 'polypeptide(L)'
;MVKGKADKGKAKGPPMTEEERLVQAEMEALKSQEDRRKKEESQRAGLKQRQLNEMRYAYINSIKIHNQWRKIMRLAKVEDLRKEIEVLSQNHEREVDRKDAIIQMLDRDLEEAEEQHQMALRAHLTVVDSLVALQYTRVRALEDEFHRNLRALEEEFDTERQEIVSAHTRQKRDMQDLMQAMEEEFERAKNEAQAEFESQREEIKNRNSEEYNVLKISLESTIEDLEKHFEDAHRAYLQSTDARTQSFKQLTKQDGVSARTIEKRMRKLIRLQDSLVHWRTKIATNSREWDERNKALRNEKENMSRHYQELKGGMNKFRSKEGKKLQALILISGAAARDLDEKLAKAEKLLKLTELSRKMETEQEKVAPFYAKVSADGATEEERLAAAAATEAAAAGGQAMLIEGAKVFSEAGVDNVEGTHEHGEGSLSSWGSGDDGAPIHEHQYLNRFFQRFNKVFLDQRAIERERGRLDQENEDLRTILKQYLDGISINEDVINNPANPLIVVNNKLMLAQAARSQQAMNIPQGSPSPAPPAQQLQYVNAN
;
A
#
# COMPACT_ATOMS: atom_id res chain seq x y z
N MET A 1 60.68 102.54 -63.50
CA MET A 1 60.91 103.96 -63.18
C MET A 1 62.24 104.05 -62.44
N VAL A 2 63.34 104.49 -63.09
CA VAL A 2 63.92 105.86 -63.06
C VAL A 2 64.58 106.11 -61.67
N LYS A 3 65.88 106.37 -61.44
CA LYS A 3 67.08 106.94 -62.13
C LYS A 3 68.31 106.25 -61.50
N GLY A 4 69.49 106.03 -62.10
CA GLY A 4 70.30 106.89 -62.95
C GLY A 4 71.27 107.75 -62.12
N LYS A 5 72.59 107.44 -62.14
CA LYS A 5 73.69 108.42 -62.22
C LYS A 5 75.08 107.76 -62.34
N ALA A 6 75.85 108.32 -63.27
CA ALA A 6 77.19 107.94 -63.68
C ALA A 6 78.28 108.76 -62.99
N ASP A 7 79.47 108.16 -62.92
CA ASP A 7 80.84 108.67 -63.19
C ASP A 7 81.25 110.10 -62.79
N LYS A 8 82.44 110.21 -62.16
CA LYS A 8 83.47 111.24 -62.44
C LYS A 8 84.72 111.10 -61.54
N GLY A 9 85.89 111.07 -62.19
CA GLY A 9 86.94 112.07 -61.91
C GLY A 9 88.17 111.66 -61.08
N LYS A 10 89.31 111.53 -61.78
CA LYS A 10 90.69 111.64 -61.26
C LYS A 10 90.95 112.97 -60.53
N ALA A 11 91.76 112.95 -59.47
CA ALA A 11 92.67 114.04 -59.10
C ALA A 11 93.89 113.49 -58.34
N LYS A 12 95.07 114.06 -58.59
CA LYS A 12 96.41 113.67 -58.10
C LYS A 12 96.97 114.81 -57.24
N GLY A 13 97.67 114.47 -56.15
CA GLY A 13 98.58 115.33 -55.38
C GLY A 13 98.04 115.79 -54.02
N PRO A 14 98.90 116.10 -53.00
CA PRO A 14 100.36 116.27 -53.01
C PRO A 14 101.13 115.32 -52.03
N PRO A 15 102.48 115.29 -51.99
CA PRO A 15 103.26 114.48 -51.05
C PRO A 15 103.66 115.28 -49.80
N MET A 16 103.67 114.68 -48.60
CA MET A 16 104.42 115.20 -47.43
C MET A 16 104.55 114.13 -46.31
N THR A 17 105.79 113.96 -45.85
CA THR A 17 106.35 113.47 -44.55
C THR A 17 105.98 112.11 -43.90
N GLU A 18 107.02 111.43 -43.42
CA GLU A 18 107.10 109.99 -43.11
C GLU A 18 106.61 109.58 -41.71
N GLU A 19 106.39 110.53 -40.79
CA GLU A 19 105.99 110.25 -39.39
C GLU A 19 104.46 110.15 -39.18
N GLU A 20 103.65 110.72 -40.08
CA GLU A 20 102.17 110.58 -40.02
C GLU A 20 101.68 109.23 -40.56
N ARG A 21 102.52 108.51 -41.33
CA ARG A 21 102.21 107.17 -41.86
C ARG A 21 102.21 106.08 -40.78
N LEU A 22 103.00 106.22 -39.71
CA LEU A 22 103.11 105.21 -38.66
C LEU A 22 101.91 105.22 -37.70
N VAL A 23 101.42 106.41 -37.32
CA VAL A 23 100.24 106.55 -36.44
C VAL A 23 98.95 106.20 -37.17
N GLN A 24 98.85 106.52 -38.46
CA GLN A 24 97.69 106.15 -39.28
C GLN A 24 97.68 104.64 -39.55
N ALA A 25 98.84 104.00 -39.75
CA ALA A 25 98.94 102.55 -39.87
C ALA A 25 98.56 101.82 -38.56
N GLU A 26 98.91 102.36 -37.40
CA GLU A 26 98.55 101.78 -36.10
C GLU A 26 97.05 101.96 -35.77
N MET A 27 96.48 103.12 -36.10
CA MET A 27 95.04 103.39 -35.98
C MET A 27 94.21 102.56 -36.98
N GLU A 28 94.71 102.37 -38.21
CA GLU A 28 94.08 101.49 -39.21
C GLU A 28 94.23 100.00 -38.84
N ALA A 29 95.33 99.59 -38.22
CA ALA A 29 95.49 98.24 -37.70
C ALA A 29 94.53 97.95 -36.54
N LEU A 30 94.37 98.87 -35.58
CA LEU A 30 93.39 98.74 -34.50
C LEU A 30 91.95 98.78 -35.02
N LYS A 31 91.64 99.66 -35.98
CA LYS A 31 90.31 99.72 -36.61
C LYS A 31 90.00 98.46 -37.43
N SER A 32 90.99 97.92 -38.17
CA SER A 32 90.88 96.64 -38.88
C SER A 32 90.69 95.47 -37.90
N GLN A 33 91.35 95.49 -36.75
CA GLN A 33 91.21 94.48 -35.70
C GLN A 33 89.85 94.59 -34.96
N GLU A 34 89.36 95.79 -34.68
CA GLU A 34 88.03 96.04 -34.13
C GLU A 34 86.92 95.67 -35.12
N ASP A 35 87.08 96.00 -36.41
CA ASP A 35 86.12 95.63 -37.45
C ASP A 35 86.11 94.11 -37.67
N ARG A 36 87.26 93.44 -37.52
CA ARG A 36 87.33 91.96 -37.49
C ARG A 36 86.60 91.41 -36.26
N ARG A 37 86.81 91.99 -35.09
CA ARG A 37 86.11 91.60 -33.85
C ARG A 37 84.61 91.84 -33.91
N LYS A 38 84.17 92.98 -34.46
CA LYS A 38 82.75 93.28 -34.71
C LYS A 38 82.13 92.34 -35.73
N LYS A 39 82.87 91.96 -36.79
CA LYS A 39 82.42 90.93 -37.74
C LYS A 39 82.29 89.57 -37.05
N GLU A 40 83.27 89.14 -36.27
CA GLU A 40 83.22 87.90 -35.49
C GLU A 40 82.07 87.92 -34.46
N GLU A 41 81.86 89.02 -33.74
CA GLU A 41 80.75 89.22 -32.80
C GLU A 41 79.40 89.22 -33.51
N SER A 42 79.28 89.84 -34.70
CA SER A 42 78.05 89.82 -35.50
C SER A 42 77.73 88.42 -36.05
N GLN A 43 78.75 87.66 -36.45
CA GLN A 43 78.60 86.26 -36.86
C GLN A 43 78.21 85.39 -35.68
N ARG A 44 78.82 85.60 -34.51
CA ARG A 44 78.51 84.87 -33.27
C ARG A 44 77.11 85.21 -32.74
N ALA A 45 76.68 86.46 -32.84
CA ALA A 45 75.32 86.88 -32.54
C ALA A 45 74.31 86.29 -33.54
N GLY A 46 74.66 86.25 -34.83
CA GLY A 46 73.87 85.58 -35.87
C GLY A 46 73.71 84.07 -35.61
N LEU A 47 74.79 83.38 -35.21
CA LEU A 47 74.75 81.97 -34.84
C LEU A 47 73.92 81.73 -33.57
N LYS A 48 74.07 82.57 -32.53
CA LYS A 48 73.22 82.51 -31.33
C LYS A 48 71.75 82.74 -31.65
N GLN A 49 71.44 83.69 -32.54
CA GLN A 49 70.07 83.96 -32.96
C GLN A 49 69.49 82.77 -33.74
N ARG A 50 70.28 82.13 -34.62
CA ARG A 50 69.89 80.88 -35.29
C ARG A 50 69.66 79.76 -34.30
N GLN A 51 70.54 79.57 -33.32
CA GLN A 51 70.38 78.57 -32.27
C GLN A 51 69.11 78.81 -31.44
N LEU A 52 68.82 80.05 -31.04
CA LEU A 52 67.58 80.38 -30.32
C LEU A 52 66.34 80.16 -31.19
N ASN A 53 66.41 80.50 -32.47
CA ASN A 53 65.33 80.23 -33.41
C ASN A 53 65.13 78.72 -33.61
N GLU A 54 66.19 77.94 -33.75
CA GLU A 54 66.15 76.48 -33.83
C GLU A 54 65.59 75.87 -32.55
N MET A 55 65.98 76.34 -31.36
CA MET A 55 65.39 75.89 -30.09
C MET A 55 63.90 76.22 -30.00
N ARG A 56 63.49 77.43 -30.42
CA ARG A 56 62.07 77.81 -30.48
C ARG A 56 61.30 76.96 -31.49
N TYR A 57 61.86 76.74 -32.67
CA TYR A 57 61.25 75.88 -33.69
C TYR A 57 61.19 74.42 -33.23
N ALA A 58 62.23 73.91 -32.57
CA ALA A 58 62.23 72.57 -32.00
C ALA A 58 61.15 72.42 -30.90
N TYR A 59 60.99 73.42 -30.03
CA TYR A 59 59.94 73.43 -29.01
C TYR A 59 58.53 73.52 -29.61
N ILE A 60 58.30 74.42 -30.57
CA ILE A 60 57.01 74.55 -31.25
C ILE A 60 56.71 73.29 -32.06
N ASN A 61 57.71 72.73 -32.75
CA ASN A 61 57.57 71.51 -33.52
C ASN A 61 57.32 70.31 -32.60
N SER A 62 57.94 70.20 -31.42
CA SER A 62 57.66 69.12 -30.48
C SER A 62 56.22 69.18 -29.97
N ILE A 63 55.69 70.36 -29.66
CA ILE A 63 54.27 70.53 -29.27
C ILE A 63 53.34 70.16 -30.43
N LYS A 64 53.64 70.60 -31.66
CA LYS A 64 52.85 70.24 -32.84
C LYS A 64 52.87 68.73 -33.10
N ILE A 65 54.03 68.10 -32.98
CA ILE A 65 54.21 66.65 -33.12
C ILE A 65 53.44 65.92 -32.01
N HIS A 66 53.55 66.32 -30.74
CA HIS A 66 52.77 65.73 -29.66
C HIS A 66 51.27 65.94 -29.83
N ASN A 67 50.82 67.08 -30.34
CA ASN A 67 49.41 67.31 -30.67
C ASN A 67 48.92 66.40 -31.79
N GLN A 68 49.72 66.23 -32.84
CA GLN A 68 49.43 65.30 -33.93
C GLN A 68 49.42 63.86 -33.44
N TRP A 69 50.40 63.44 -32.63
CA TRP A 69 50.42 62.11 -32.00
C TRP A 69 49.23 61.88 -31.09
N ARG A 70 48.81 62.86 -30.28
CA ARG A 70 47.58 62.75 -29.47
C ARG A 70 46.33 62.64 -30.33
N LYS A 71 46.29 63.27 -31.51
CA LYS A 71 45.18 63.10 -32.44
C LYS A 71 45.18 61.70 -33.03
N ILE A 72 46.34 61.22 -33.49
CA ILE A 72 46.52 59.87 -34.07
C ILE A 72 46.18 58.79 -33.03
N MET A 73 46.74 58.88 -31.81
CA MET A 73 46.46 57.94 -30.72
C MET A 73 44.99 57.94 -30.29
N ARG A 74 44.33 59.10 -30.28
CA ARG A 74 42.89 59.14 -30.00
C ARG A 74 42.07 58.49 -31.10
N LEU A 75 42.41 58.70 -32.37
CA LEU A 75 41.73 58.04 -33.48
C LEU A 75 41.94 56.52 -33.41
N ALA A 76 43.17 56.06 -33.20
CA ALA A 76 43.47 54.64 -33.01
C ALA A 76 42.70 54.05 -31.82
N LYS A 77 42.69 54.70 -30.65
CA LYS A 77 41.95 54.19 -29.50
C LYS A 77 40.43 54.22 -29.71
N VAL A 78 39.89 55.20 -30.43
CA VAL A 78 38.46 55.23 -30.80
C VAL A 78 38.12 54.07 -31.75
N GLU A 79 38.99 53.76 -32.71
CA GLU A 79 38.82 52.59 -33.59
C GLU A 79 38.88 51.28 -32.81
N ASP A 80 39.84 51.13 -31.88
CA ASP A 80 39.93 49.95 -31.02
C ASP A 80 38.68 49.79 -30.14
N LEU A 81 38.23 50.87 -29.49
CA LEU A 81 37.01 50.86 -28.68
C LEU A 81 35.76 50.52 -29.49
N ARG A 82 35.67 50.97 -30.75
CA ARG A 82 34.56 50.60 -31.64
C ARG A 82 34.57 49.11 -31.95
N LYS A 83 35.74 48.53 -32.23
CA LYS A 83 35.88 47.08 -32.42
C LYS A 83 35.53 46.29 -31.15
N GLU A 84 35.97 46.77 -29.98
CA GLU A 84 35.61 46.17 -28.69
C GLU A 84 34.08 46.21 -28.45
N ILE A 85 33.42 47.34 -28.73
CA ILE A 85 31.95 47.47 -28.63
C ILE A 85 31.25 46.53 -29.62
N GLU A 86 31.76 46.40 -30.84
CA GLU A 86 31.22 45.49 -31.85
C GLU A 86 31.31 44.03 -31.38
N VAL A 87 32.47 43.60 -30.89
CA VAL A 87 32.65 42.25 -30.32
C VAL A 87 31.72 42.02 -29.12
N LEU A 88 31.61 43.00 -28.21
CA LEU A 88 30.69 42.94 -27.08
C LEU A 88 29.23 42.82 -27.54
N SER A 89 28.82 43.57 -28.57
CA SER A 89 27.46 43.52 -29.12
C SER A 89 27.15 42.16 -29.75
N GLN A 90 28.08 41.60 -30.53
CA GLN A 90 27.93 40.26 -31.11
C GLN A 90 27.88 39.17 -30.04
N ASN A 91 28.68 39.29 -28.98
CA ASN A 91 28.63 38.36 -27.86
C ASN A 91 27.29 38.45 -27.11
N HIS A 92 26.78 39.66 -26.90
CA HIS A 92 25.48 39.87 -26.27
C HIS A 92 24.33 39.30 -27.12
N GLU A 93 24.33 39.53 -28.43
CA GLU A 93 23.34 38.95 -29.36
C GLU A 93 23.34 37.42 -29.28
N ARG A 94 24.52 36.78 -29.29
CA ARG A 94 24.64 35.32 -29.11
C ARG A 94 24.16 34.84 -27.73
N GLU A 95 24.28 35.65 -26.69
CA GLU A 95 23.72 35.31 -25.37
C GLU A 95 22.21 35.44 -25.34
N VAL A 96 21.65 36.46 -26.02
CA VAL A 96 20.21 36.63 -26.19
C VAL A 96 19.65 35.44 -26.97
N ASP A 97 20.22 35.08 -28.12
CA ASP A 97 19.77 33.94 -28.92
C ASP A 97 19.77 32.62 -28.11
N ARG A 98 20.82 32.40 -27.30
CA ARG A 98 20.90 31.22 -26.41
C ARG A 98 19.83 31.24 -25.33
N LYS A 99 19.56 32.40 -24.73
CA LYS A 99 18.51 32.53 -23.72
C LYS A 99 17.12 32.37 -24.33
N ASP A 100 16.89 32.93 -25.52
CA ASP A 100 15.63 32.78 -26.25
C ASP A 100 15.39 31.32 -26.65
N ALA A 101 16.44 30.60 -27.07
CA ALA A 101 16.35 29.16 -27.32
C ALA A 101 15.99 28.36 -26.05
N ILE A 102 16.57 28.71 -24.90
CA ILE A 102 16.23 28.10 -23.61
C ILE A 102 14.78 28.41 -23.23
N ILE A 103 14.31 29.66 -23.40
CA ILE A 103 12.92 30.04 -23.13
C ILE A 103 11.97 29.21 -24.00
N GLN A 104 12.25 29.07 -25.29
CA GLN A 104 11.42 28.25 -26.20
C GLN A 104 11.43 26.75 -25.86
N MET A 105 12.51 26.23 -25.27
CA MET A 105 12.51 24.85 -24.77
C MET A 105 11.66 24.76 -23.51
N LEU A 106 11.82 25.69 -22.56
CA LEU A 106 11.04 25.71 -21.33
C LEU A 106 9.54 25.90 -21.59
N ASP A 107 9.16 26.71 -22.58
CA ASP A 107 7.76 26.88 -22.97
C ASP A 107 7.18 25.56 -23.50
N ARG A 108 7.93 24.80 -24.30
CA ARG A 108 7.52 23.46 -24.76
C ARG A 108 7.41 22.47 -23.60
N ASP A 109 8.40 22.44 -22.71
CA ASP A 109 8.38 21.58 -21.52
C ASP A 109 7.16 21.89 -20.63
N LEU A 110 6.76 23.16 -20.53
CA LEU A 110 5.55 23.58 -19.82
C LEU A 110 4.27 23.11 -20.52
N GLU A 111 4.19 23.25 -21.85
CA GLU A 111 3.06 22.73 -22.63
C GLU A 111 2.93 21.21 -22.50
N GLU A 112 4.03 20.46 -22.63
CA GLU A 112 4.06 19.00 -22.45
C GLU A 112 3.65 18.59 -21.03
N ALA A 113 4.14 19.29 -20.00
CA ALA A 113 3.75 19.03 -18.61
C ALA A 113 2.26 19.31 -18.38
N GLU A 114 1.70 20.37 -18.98
CA GLU A 114 0.28 20.68 -18.90
C GLU A 114 -0.56 19.60 -19.60
N GLU A 115 -0.18 19.16 -20.80
CA GLU A 115 -0.85 18.08 -21.51
C GLU A 115 -0.84 16.78 -20.70
N GLN A 116 0.31 16.40 -20.14
CA GLN A 116 0.43 15.25 -19.24
C GLN A 116 -0.49 15.37 -18.03
N HIS A 117 -0.55 16.56 -17.41
CA HIS A 117 -1.44 16.82 -16.28
C HIS A 117 -2.91 16.67 -16.67
N GLN A 118 -3.32 17.21 -17.83
CA GLN A 118 -4.68 17.08 -18.31
C GLN A 118 -5.03 15.63 -18.67
N MET A 119 -4.10 14.88 -19.27
CA MET A 119 -4.27 13.45 -19.54
C MET A 119 -4.44 12.64 -18.26
N ALA A 120 -3.58 12.88 -17.26
CA ALA A 120 -3.68 12.24 -15.95
C ALA A 120 -4.99 12.58 -15.24
N LEU A 121 -5.45 13.84 -15.33
CA LEU A 121 -6.75 14.26 -14.78
C LEU A 121 -7.90 13.54 -15.46
N ARG A 122 -7.91 13.44 -16.79
CA ARG A 122 -8.95 12.70 -17.54
C ARG A 122 -8.95 11.23 -17.14
N ALA A 123 -7.79 10.58 -17.06
CA ALA A 123 -7.66 9.21 -16.60
C ALA A 123 -8.20 9.03 -15.18
N HIS A 124 -7.80 9.90 -14.25
CA HIS A 124 -8.31 9.88 -12.87
C HIS A 124 -9.83 10.03 -12.82
N LEU A 125 -10.41 10.96 -13.58
CA LEU A 125 -11.87 11.14 -13.67
C LEU A 125 -12.57 9.88 -14.19
N THR A 126 -12.04 9.22 -15.23
CA THR A 126 -12.62 7.96 -15.71
C THR A 126 -12.57 6.84 -14.66
N VAL A 127 -11.50 6.78 -13.86
CA VAL A 127 -11.41 5.83 -12.74
C VAL A 127 -12.43 6.17 -11.66
N VAL A 128 -12.58 7.44 -11.30
CA VAL A 128 -13.60 7.88 -10.33
C VAL A 128 -15.00 7.55 -10.83
N ASP A 129 -15.31 7.78 -12.11
CA ASP A 129 -16.60 7.44 -12.70
C ASP A 129 -16.85 5.92 -12.66
N SER A 130 -15.82 5.11 -12.94
CA SER A 130 -15.92 3.65 -12.82
C SER A 130 -16.19 3.20 -11.37
N LEU A 131 -15.55 3.86 -10.40
CA LEU A 131 -15.77 3.59 -8.98
C LEU A 131 -17.20 3.99 -8.56
N VAL A 132 -17.67 5.15 -9.02
CA VAL A 132 -19.04 5.61 -8.78
C VAL A 132 -20.06 4.64 -9.37
N ALA A 133 -19.84 4.15 -10.60
CA ALA A 133 -20.67 3.12 -11.22
C ALA A 133 -20.69 1.83 -10.40
N LEU A 134 -19.52 1.36 -9.92
CA LEU A 134 -19.43 0.20 -9.03
C LEU A 134 -20.22 0.43 -7.73
N GLN A 135 -20.11 1.61 -7.10
CA GLN A 135 -20.90 1.92 -5.90
C GLN A 135 -22.40 1.94 -6.19
N TYR A 136 -22.85 2.50 -7.32
CA TYR A 136 -24.25 2.43 -7.72
C TYR A 136 -24.75 1.00 -7.89
N THR A 137 -23.97 0.12 -8.52
CA THR A 137 -24.35 -1.30 -8.65
C THR A 137 -24.43 -1.99 -7.29
N ARG A 138 -23.52 -1.68 -6.36
CA ARG A 138 -23.53 -2.24 -5.01
C ARG A 138 -24.72 -1.77 -4.19
N VAL A 139 -25.04 -0.48 -4.24
CA VAL A 139 -26.21 0.09 -3.55
C VAL A 139 -27.49 -0.52 -4.09
N ARG A 140 -27.62 -0.62 -5.41
CA ARG A 140 -28.77 -1.25 -6.05
C ARG A 140 -28.92 -2.72 -5.67
N ALA A 141 -27.83 -3.48 -5.64
CA ALA A 141 -27.86 -4.88 -5.20
C ALA A 141 -28.32 -5.00 -3.74
N LEU A 142 -27.86 -4.11 -2.85
CA LEU A 142 -28.33 -4.06 -1.47
C LEU A 142 -29.81 -3.69 -1.39
N GLU A 143 -30.28 -2.70 -2.14
CA GLU A 143 -31.71 -2.34 -2.22
C GLU A 143 -32.57 -3.51 -2.70
N ASP A 144 -32.11 -4.24 -3.72
CA ASP A 144 -32.79 -5.42 -4.23
C ASP A 144 -32.80 -6.58 -3.21
N GLU A 145 -31.73 -6.76 -2.44
CA GLU A 145 -31.69 -7.70 -1.31
C GLU A 145 -32.64 -7.30 -0.20
N PHE A 146 -32.66 -6.02 0.18
CA PHE A 146 -33.58 -5.50 1.19
C PHE A 146 -35.03 -5.70 0.76
N HIS A 147 -35.39 -5.38 -0.49
CA HIS A 147 -36.73 -5.62 -1.01
C HIS A 147 -37.09 -7.11 -1.06
N ARG A 148 -36.14 -7.99 -1.43
CA ARG A 148 -36.36 -9.44 -1.40
C ARG A 148 -36.62 -9.94 0.03
N ASN A 149 -35.81 -9.52 0.99
CA ASN A 149 -35.97 -9.89 2.39
C ASN A 149 -37.28 -9.36 2.97
N LEU A 150 -37.66 -8.12 2.61
CA LEU A 150 -38.91 -7.50 3.05
C LEU A 150 -40.12 -8.26 2.49
N ARG A 151 -40.12 -8.63 1.22
CA ARG A 151 -41.18 -9.46 0.62
C ARG A 151 -41.26 -10.85 1.25
N ALA A 152 -40.11 -11.51 1.45
CA ALA A 152 -40.09 -12.81 2.10
C ALA A 152 -40.68 -12.75 3.52
N LEU A 153 -40.33 -11.70 4.27
CA LEU A 153 -40.87 -11.48 5.61
C LEU A 153 -42.38 -11.17 5.59
N GLU A 154 -42.84 -10.36 4.63
CA GLU A 154 -44.28 -10.10 4.42
C GLU A 154 -45.04 -11.39 4.09
N GLU A 155 -44.50 -12.21 3.19
CA GLU A 155 -45.08 -13.51 2.84
C GLU A 155 -45.12 -14.46 4.05
N GLU A 156 -44.05 -14.55 4.83
CA GLU A 156 -44.00 -15.33 6.07
C GLU A 156 -45.09 -14.86 7.05
N PHE A 157 -45.20 -13.55 7.32
CA PHE A 157 -46.25 -13.02 8.20
C PHE A 157 -47.66 -13.28 7.67
N ASP A 158 -47.89 -13.17 6.37
CA ASP A 158 -49.19 -13.45 5.77
C ASP A 158 -49.54 -14.94 5.85
N THR A 159 -48.56 -15.84 5.67
CA THR A 159 -48.78 -17.28 5.85
C THR A 159 -49.07 -17.63 7.31
N GLU A 160 -48.29 -17.14 8.27
CA GLU A 160 -48.55 -17.34 9.70
C GLU A 160 -49.92 -16.80 10.10
N ARG A 161 -50.29 -15.60 9.60
CA ARG A 161 -51.61 -15.01 9.84
C ARG A 161 -52.72 -15.89 9.27
N GLN A 162 -52.56 -16.40 8.05
CA GLN A 162 -53.55 -17.31 7.45
C GLN A 162 -53.68 -18.61 8.25
N GLU A 163 -52.57 -19.20 8.69
CA GLU A 163 -52.56 -20.39 9.54
C GLU A 163 -53.30 -20.14 10.86
N ILE A 164 -52.99 -19.05 11.56
CA ILE A 164 -53.65 -18.68 12.82
C ILE A 164 -55.16 -18.48 12.62
N VAL A 165 -55.56 -17.77 11.56
CA VAL A 165 -56.98 -17.55 11.23
C VAL A 165 -57.66 -18.87 10.89
N SER A 166 -57.03 -19.74 10.11
CA SER A 166 -57.58 -21.06 9.76
C SER A 166 -57.72 -21.98 10.98
N ALA A 167 -56.73 -21.98 11.87
CA ALA A 167 -56.76 -22.76 13.11
C ALA A 167 -57.84 -22.25 14.06
N HIS A 168 -57.95 -20.93 14.24
CA HIS A 168 -58.99 -20.32 15.06
C HIS A 168 -60.40 -20.57 14.50
N THR A 169 -60.59 -20.45 13.18
CA THR A 169 -61.87 -20.75 12.54
C THR A 169 -62.25 -22.23 12.67
N ARG A 170 -61.29 -23.14 12.55
CA ARG A 170 -61.50 -24.58 12.82
C ARG A 170 -61.88 -24.83 14.27
N GLN A 171 -61.14 -24.30 15.24
CA GLN A 171 -61.46 -24.44 16.66
C GLN A 171 -62.84 -23.87 17.01
N LYS A 172 -63.19 -22.72 16.42
CA LYS A 172 -64.52 -22.12 16.59
C LYS A 172 -65.61 -23.06 16.04
N ARG A 173 -65.39 -23.67 14.88
CA ARG A 173 -66.32 -24.64 14.28
C ARG A 173 -66.46 -25.89 15.15
N ASP A 174 -65.34 -26.47 15.59
CA ASP A 174 -65.34 -27.66 16.45
C ASP A 174 -66.09 -27.39 17.77
N MET A 175 -65.93 -26.19 18.35
CA MET A 175 -66.68 -25.77 19.54
C MET A 175 -68.18 -25.61 19.26
N GLN A 176 -68.55 -25.04 18.11
CA GLN A 176 -69.94 -24.93 17.68
C GLN A 176 -70.58 -26.31 17.46
N ASP A 177 -69.86 -27.24 16.83
CA ASP A 177 -70.32 -28.60 16.60
C ASP A 177 -70.49 -29.36 17.92
N LEU A 178 -69.58 -29.18 18.88
CA LEU A 178 -69.70 -29.77 20.23
C LEU A 178 -70.86 -29.17 21.01
N MET A 179 -71.09 -27.85 20.92
CA MET A 179 -72.26 -27.21 21.50
C MET A 179 -73.56 -27.76 20.91
N GLN A 180 -73.62 -27.92 19.60
CA GLN A 180 -74.79 -28.50 18.93
C GLN A 180 -75.02 -29.96 19.33
N ALA A 181 -73.97 -30.79 19.35
CA ALA A 181 -74.07 -32.18 19.78
C ALA A 181 -74.53 -32.29 21.25
N MET A 182 -74.00 -31.43 22.12
CA MET A 182 -74.44 -31.33 23.51
C MET A 182 -75.91 -30.93 23.61
N GLU A 183 -76.36 -29.89 22.89
CA GLU A 183 -77.77 -29.49 22.85
C GLU A 183 -78.69 -30.63 22.38
N GLU A 184 -78.28 -31.38 21.35
CA GLU A 184 -79.01 -32.55 20.88
C GLU A 184 -79.08 -33.68 21.92
N GLU A 185 -77.99 -33.95 22.64
CA GLU A 185 -77.98 -34.92 23.75
C GLU A 185 -78.88 -34.48 24.90
N PHE A 186 -78.86 -33.19 25.27
CA PHE A 186 -79.75 -32.64 26.30
C PHE A 186 -81.22 -32.75 25.88
N GLU A 187 -81.56 -32.44 24.63
CA GLU A 187 -82.93 -32.60 24.15
C GLU A 187 -83.34 -34.08 24.05
N ARG A 188 -82.45 -34.99 23.65
CA ARG A 188 -82.72 -36.45 23.72
C ARG A 188 -82.99 -36.89 25.15
N ALA A 189 -82.11 -36.56 26.09
CA ALA A 189 -82.27 -36.94 27.50
C ALA A 189 -83.55 -36.36 28.11
N LYS A 190 -83.91 -35.12 27.75
CA LYS A 190 -85.17 -34.48 28.15
C LYS A 190 -86.39 -35.21 27.56
N ASN A 191 -86.35 -35.58 26.28
CA ASN A 191 -87.42 -36.33 25.63
C ASN A 191 -87.55 -37.75 26.19
N GLU A 192 -86.44 -38.44 26.46
CA GLU A 192 -86.42 -39.74 27.12
C GLU A 192 -87.01 -39.66 28.53
N ALA A 193 -86.58 -38.69 29.35
CA ALA A 193 -87.15 -38.48 30.68
C ALA A 193 -88.66 -38.15 30.62
N GLN A 194 -89.09 -37.38 29.62
CA GLN A 194 -90.51 -37.10 29.41
C GLN A 194 -91.29 -38.36 28.99
N ALA A 195 -90.74 -39.17 28.09
CA ALA A 195 -91.35 -40.42 27.65
C ALA A 195 -91.41 -41.47 28.78
N GLU A 196 -90.35 -41.60 29.59
CA GLU A 196 -90.33 -42.43 30.79
C GLU A 196 -91.39 -41.97 31.80
N PHE A 197 -91.52 -40.66 32.02
CA PHE A 197 -92.56 -40.11 32.89
C PHE A 197 -93.96 -40.41 32.36
N GLU A 198 -94.20 -40.26 31.06
CA GLU A 198 -95.47 -40.60 30.42
C GLU A 198 -95.77 -42.10 30.52
N SER A 199 -94.77 -42.97 30.30
CA SER A 199 -94.88 -44.42 30.46
C SER A 199 -95.21 -44.81 31.89
N GLN A 200 -94.47 -44.30 32.89
CA GLN A 200 -94.76 -44.54 34.30
C GLN A 200 -96.16 -44.05 34.67
N ARG A 201 -96.60 -42.92 34.13
CA ARG A 201 -97.97 -42.40 34.33
C ARG A 201 -99.02 -43.36 33.75
N GLU A 202 -98.79 -43.92 32.57
CA GLU A 202 -99.68 -44.91 31.97
C GLU A 202 -99.65 -46.26 32.70
N GLU A 203 -98.48 -46.73 33.13
CA GLU A 203 -98.35 -47.93 33.97
C GLU A 203 -99.11 -47.78 35.28
N ILE A 204 -98.99 -46.64 35.97
CA ILE A 204 -99.74 -46.35 37.19
C ILE A 204 -101.25 -46.33 36.89
N LYS A 205 -101.67 -45.73 35.78
CA LYS A 205 -103.08 -45.73 35.37
C LYS A 205 -103.60 -47.14 35.09
N ASN A 206 -102.84 -47.95 34.37
CA ASN A 206 -103.19 -49.34 34.06
C ASN A 206 -103.23 -50.18 35.32
N ARG A 207 -102.20 -50.08 36.18
CA ARG A 207 -102.17 -50.74 37.49
C ARG A 207 -103.37 -50.36 38.34
N ASN A 208 -103.74 -49.07 38.40
CA ASN A 208 -104.93 -48.65 39.13
C ASN A 208 -106.22 -49.24 38.51
N SER A 209 -106.29 -49.37 37.19
CA SER A 209 -107.43 -50.00 36.51
C SER A 209 -107.48 -51.52 36.74
N GLU A 210 -106.32 -52.19 36.80
CA GLU A 210 -106.20 -53.60 37.14
C GLU A 210 -106.54 -53.83 38.60
N GLU A 211 -106.01 -53.04 39.53
CA GLU A 211 -106.34 -53.07 40.96
C GLU A 211 -107.84 -52.80 41.16
N TYR A 212 -108.44 -51.89 40.42
CA TYR A 212 -109.89 -51.68 40.40
C TYR A 212 -110.64 -52.93 39.92
N ASN A 213 -110.21 -53.55 38.82
CA ASN A 213 -110.84 -54.77 38.28
C ASN A 213 -110.66 -55.97 39.21
N VAL A 214 -109.48 -56.15 39.80
CA VAL A 214 -109.20 -57.20 40.78
C VAL A 214 -110.02 -56.97 42.04
N LEU A 215 -110.10 -55.72 42.53
CA LEU A 215 -110.95 -55.38 43.66
C LEU A 215 -112.42 -55.67 43.34
N LYS A 216 -112.89 -55.31 42.14
CA LYS A 216 -114.24 -55.62 41.67
C LYS A 216 -114.51 -57.13 41.70
N ILE A 217 -113.63 -57.95 41.13
CA ILE A 217 -113.75 -59.42 41.15
C ILE A 217 -113.70 -59.96 42.58
N SER A 218 -112.79 -59.43 43.40
CA SER A 218 -112.68 -59.85 44.80
C SER A 218 -113.93 -59.50 45.60
N LEU A 219 -114.55 -58.34 45.33
CA LEU A 219 -115.78 -57.91 45.99
C LEU A 219 -116.94 -58.79 45.54
N GLU A 220 -117.06 -59.07 44.24
CA GLU A 220 -118.03 -60.05 43.69
C GLU A 220 -117.86 -61.42 44.34
N SER A 221 -116.63 -61.93 44.46
CA SER A 221 -116.33 -63.19 45.16
C SER A 221 -116.61 -63.14 46.66
N THR A 222 -116.29 -62.03 47.34
CA THR A 222 -116.61 -61.91 48.78
C THR A 222 -118.10 -61.79 49.03
N ILE A 223 -118.88 -61.27 48.07
CA ILE A 223 -120.34 -61.27 48.16
C ILE A 223 -120.85 -62.72 48.11
N GLU A 224 -120.36 -63.53 47.16
CA GLU A 224 -120.69 -64.97 47.09
C GLU A 224 -120.24 -65.74 48.35
N ASP A 225 -119.03 -65.45 48.86
CA ASP A 225 -118.52 -66.07 50.08
C ASP A 225 -119.30 -65.60 51.32
N LEU A 226 -119.76 -64.35 51.37
CA LEU A 226 -120.60 -63.85 52.46
C LEU A 226 -121.98 -64.51 52.44
N GLU A 227 -122.57 -64.74 51.27
CA GLU A 227 -123.80 -65.53 51.13
C GLU A 227 -123.60 -66.95 51.68
N LYS A 228 -122.46 -67.58 51.37
CA LYS A 228 -122.08 -68.91 51.88
C LYS A 228 -121.73 -68.91 53.38
N HIS A 229 -121.08 -67.86 53.87
CA HIS A 229 -120.78 -67.66 55.28
C HIS A 229 -122.01 -67.33 56.10
N PHE A 230 -123.06 -66.69 55.56
CA PHE A 230 -124.34 -66.57 56.26
C PHE A 230 -124.95 -67.97 56.52
N GLU A 231 -124.77 -68.92 55.60
CA GLU A 231 -125.24 -70.31 55.77
C GLU A 231 -124.37 -71.12 56.75
N ASP A 232 -123.05 -70.91 56.75
CA ASP A 232 -122.09 -71.65 57.57
C ASP A 232 -121.90 -71.05 58.97
N ALA A 233 -121.94 -69.72 59.12
CA ALA A 233 -121.85 -69.04 60.41
C ALA A 233 -123.09 -69.28 61.27
N HIS A 234 -124.28 -69.46 60.67
CA HIS A 234 -125.45 -69.93 61.41
C HIS A 234 -125.22 -71.32 62.04
N ARG A 235 -124.43 -72.17 61.37
CA ARG A 235 -124.04 -73.51 61.82
C ARG A 235 -122.91 -73.48 62.87
N ALA A 236 -121.94 -72.58 62.73
CA ALA A 236 -120.75 -72.51 63.58
C ALA A 236 -120.94 -71.66 64.86
N TYR A 237 -121.86 -70.68 64.87
CA TYR A 237 -122.14 -69.83 66.03
C TYR A 237 -122.65 -70.63 67.25
N LEU A 238 -123.24 -71.81 67.01
CA LEU A 238 -123.72 -72.71 68.05
C LEU A 238 -122.61 -73.42 68.84
N GLN A 239 -121.38 -73.48 68.32
CA GLN A 239 -120.43 -74.51 68.78
C GLN A 239 -119.14 -74.03 69.48
N SER A 240 -118.71 -72.76 69.45
CA SER A 240 -117.28 -72.54 69.75
C SER A 240 -116.78 -71.25 70.42
N THR A 241 -117.50 -70.13 70.54
CA THR A 241 -116.75 -68.86 70.59
C THR A 241 -116.94 -68.04 71.86
N ASP A 242 -116.12 -68.34 72.88
CA ASP A 242 -115.73 -67.31 73.88
C ASP A 242 -114.29 -67.51 74.41
N ALA A 243 -113.82 -68.76 74.57
CA ALA A 243 -112.56 -69.03 75.29
C ALA A 243 -111.25 -68.72 74.52
N ARG A 244 -111.23 -68.72 73.18
CA ARG A 244 -110.00 -68.61 72.37
C ARG A 244 -109.59 -67.16 72.07
N THR A 245 -110.45 -66.19 72.36
CA THR A 245 -110.32 -64.79 71.95
C THR A 245 -109.47 -63.94 72.91
N GLN A 246 -109.27 -64.40 74.15
CA GLN A 246 -108.59 -63.61 75.19
C GLN A 246 -107.06 -63.79 75.21
N SER A 247 -106.53 -64.98 74.89
CA SER A 247 -105.08 -65.26 74.94
C SER A 247 -104.29 -64.62 73.80
N PHE A 248 -104.86 -64.54 72.60
CA PHE A 248 -104.21 -63.93 71.43
C PHE A 248 -103.97 -62.41 71.60
N LYS A 249 -104.88 -61.69 72.29
CA LYS A 249 -104.83 -60.23 72.44
C LYS A 249 -103.66 -59.71 73.27
N GLN A 250 -103.10 -60.52 74.18
CA GLN A 250 -101.98 -60.10 75.03
C GLN A 250 -100.62 -60.19 74.30
N LEU A 251 -100.40 -61.23 73.49
CA LEU A 251 -99.12 -61.46 72.82
C LEU A 251 -98.88 -60.45 71.67
N THR A 252 -99.94 -60.09 70.93
CA THR A 252 -99.86 -59.12 69.80
C THR A 252 -99.43 -57.71 70.24
N LYS A 253 -99.73 -57.33 71.49
CA LYS A 253 -99.38 -56.00 72.01
C LYS A 253 -97.89 -55.85 72.32
N GLN A 254 -97.20 -56.92 72.76
CA GLN A 254 -95.77 -56.86 73.08
C GLN A 254 -94.90 -56.83 71.82
N ASP A 255 -95.24 -57.62 70.80
CA ASP A 255 -94.51 -57.63 69.53
C ASP A 255 -94.58 -56.29 68.78
N GLY A 256 -95.72 -55.61 68.85
CA GLY A 256 -95.90 -54.30 68.23
C GLY A 256 -95.00 -53.20 68.80
N VAL A 257 -94.58 -53.29 70.07
CA VAL A 257 -93.69 -52.30 70.71
C VAL A 257 -92.23 -52.55 70.35
N SER A 258 -91.81 -53.81 70.32
CA SER A 258 -90.44 -54.21 69.92
C SER A 258 -90.15 -53.89 68.45
N ALA A 259 -91.11 -54.17 67.55
CA ALA A 259 -90.97 -53.88 66.12
C ALA A 259 -90.74 -52.39 65.82
N ARG A 260 -91.49 -51.49 66.47
CA ARG A 260 -91.35 -50.03 66.29
C ARG A 260 -90.00 -49.49 66.77
N THR A 261 -89.40 -50.14 67.77
CA THR A 261 -88.10 -49.73 68.32
C THR A 261 -86.95 -50.14 67.39
N ILE A 262 -87.03 -51.35 66.82
CA ILE A 262 -86.07 -51.85 65.83
C ILE A 262 -86.10 -50.98 64.57
N GLU A 263 -87.29 -50.63 64.07
CA GLU A 263 -87.45 -49.80 62.87
C GLU A 263 -86.82 -48.40 63.03
N LYS A 264 -86.96 -47.77 64.21
CA LYS A 264 -86.30 -46.48 64.51
C LYS A 264 -84.77 -46.60 64.54
N ARG A 265 -84.22 -47.67 65.12
CA ARG A 265 -82.78 -47.93 65.16
C ARG A 265 -82.23 -48.23 63.76
N MET A 266 -82.95 -49.01 62.95
CA MET A 266 -82.57 -49.33 61.57
C MET A 266 -82.51 -48.08 60.68
N ARG A 267 -83.52 -47.21 60.74
CA ARG A 267 -83.50 -45.92 60.00
C ARG A 267 -82.32 -45.04 60.40
N LYS A 268 -81.96 -45.00 61.69
CA LYS A 268 -80.80 -44.24 62.16
C LYS A 268 -79.49 -44.85 61.67
N LEU A 269 -79.39 -46.17 61.62
CA LEU A 269 -78.23 -46.89 61.11
C LEU A 269 -78.02 -46.62 59.61
N ILE A 270 -79.08 -46.67 58.81
CA ILE A 270 -79.03 -46.38 57.37
C ILE A 270 -78.53 -44.96 57.12
N ARG A 271 -79.10 -43.95 57.79
CA ARG A 271 -78.65 -42.55 57.61
C ARG A 271 -77.18 -42.34 57.98
N LEU A 272 -76.72 -42.96 59.06
CA LEU A 272 -75.32 -42.91 59.45
C LEU A 272 -74.42 -43.61 58.43
N GLN A 273 -74.84 -44.77 57.91
CA GLN A 273 -74.14 -45.48 56.85
C GLN A 273 -74.03 -44.63 55.57
N ASP A 274 -75.12 -44.00 55.13
CA ASP A 274 -75.14 -43.14 53.94
C ASP A 274 -74.20 -41.93 54.11
N SER A 275 -74.22 -41.28 55.29
CA SER A 275 -73.29 -40.18 55.59
C SER A 275 -71.83 -40.63 55.56
N LEU A 276 -71.54 -41.84 56.05
CA LEU A 276 -70.19 -42.39 56.08
C LEU A 276 -69.71 -42.69 54.65
N VAL A 277 -70.57 -43.27 53.82
CA VAL A 277 -70.29 -43.50 52.40
C VAL A 277 -70.09 -42.18 51.66
N HIS A 278 -70.93 -41.17 51.89
CA HIS A 278 -70.77 -39.84 51.31
C HIS A 278 -69.39 -39.22 51.64
N TRP A 279 -69.00 -39.20 52.92
CA TRP A 279 -67.71 -38.67 53.34
C TRP A 279 -66.52 -39.48 52.83
N ARG A 280 -66.62 -40.82 52.78
CA ARG A 280 -65.58 -41.66 52.15
C ARG A 280 -65.40 -41.34 50.68
N THR A 281 -66.51 -41.20 49.95
CA THR A 281 -66.48 -40.87 48.51
C THR A 281 -65.86 -39.49 48.30
N LYS A 282 -66.26 -38.50 49.12
CA LYS A 282 -65.72 -37.14 49.04
C LYS A 282 -64.24 -37.04 49.39
N ILE A 283 -63.75 -37.83 50.35
CA ILE A 283 -62.32 -37.93 50.66
C ILE A 283 -61.56 -38.56 49.49
N ALA A 284 -62.11 -39.61 48.89
CA ALA A 284 -61.49 -40.29 47.75
C ALA A 284 -61.42 -39.40 46.50
N THR A 285 -62.49 -38.67 46.18
CA THR A 285 -62.49 -37.73 45.03
C THR A 285 -61.51 -36.59 45.25
N ASN A 286 -61.50 -35.98 46.44
CA ASN A 286 -60.55 -34.92 46.77
C ASN A 286 -59.09 -35.41 46.69
N SER A 287 -58.78 -36.60 47.25
CA SER A 287 -57.43 -37.18 47.13
C SER A 287 -57.01 -37.36 45.67
N ARG A 288 -57.92 -37.88 44.84
CA ARG A 288 -57.65 -38.10 43.41
C ARG A 288 -57.42 -36.78 42.66
N GLU A 289 -58.22 -35.76 42.91
CA GLU A 289 -58.04 -34.42 42.33
C GLU A 289 -56.69 -33.80 42.74
N TRP A 290 -56.29 -33.93 44.00
CA TRP A 290 -54.98 -33.46 44.47
C TRP A 290 -53.82 -34.23 43.85
N ASP A 291 -53.94 -35.55 43.69
CA ASP A 291 -52.92 -36.37 43.05
C ASP A 291 -52.77 -36.04 41.57
N GLU A 292 -53.88 -35.87 40.84
CA GLU A 292 -53.89 -35.47 39.43
C GLU A 292 -53.29 -34.06 39.25
N ARG A 293 -53.70 -33.08 40.08
CA ARG A 293 -53.15 -31.72 40.05
C ARG A 293 -51.65 -31.68 40.37
N ASN A 294 -51.22 -32.41 41.40
CA ASN A 294 -49.81 -32.48 41.77
C ASN A 294 -48.98 -33.20 40.70
N LYS A 295 -49.53 -34.22 40.03
CA LYS A 295 -48.86 -34.91 38.94
C LYS A 295 -48.68 -33.99 37.73
N ALA A 296 -49.72 -33.23 37.36
CA ALA A 296 -49.63 -32.23 36.29
C ALA A 296 -48.56 -31.18 36.58
N LEU A 297 -48.56 -30.58 37.78
CA LEU A 297 -47.56 -29.58 38.18
C LEU A 297 -46.13 -30.13 38.20
N ARG A 298 -45.93 -31.39 38.62
CA ARG A 298 -44.61 -32.04 38.56
C ARG A 298 -44.14 -32.24 37.13
N ASN A 299 -45.02 -32.68 36.24
CA ASN A 299 -44.69 -32.87 34.82
C ASN A 299 -44.33 -31.53 34.16
N GLU A 300 -45.09 -30.45 34.42
CA GLU A 300 -44.76 -29.11 33.92
C GLU A 300 -43.42 -28.62 34.44
N LYS A 301 -43.14 -28.79 35.73
CA LYS A 301 -41.84 -28.46 36.33
C LYS A 301 -40.70 -29.23 35.67
N GLU A 302 -40.88 -30.53 35.42
CA GLU A 302 -39.87 -31.37 34.79
C GLU A 302 -39.63 -30.97 33.32
N ASN A 303 -40.70 -30.69 32.57
CA ASN A 303 -40.60 -30.18 31.20
C ASN A 303 -39.86 -28.84 31.15
N MET A 304 -40.22 -27.89 32.02
CA MET A 304 -39.51 -26.61 32.14
C MET A 304 -38.04 -26.80 32.53
N SER A 305 -37.75 -27.75 33.41
CA SER A 305 -36.37 -28.08 33.79
C SER A 305 -35.58 -28.65 32.60
N ARG A 306 -36.19 -29.51 31.79
CA ARG A 306 -35.60 -30.06 30.57
C ARG A 306 -35.31 -28.96 29.56
N HIS A 307 -36.27 -28.08 29.27
CA HIS A 307 -36.08 -26.93 28.39
C HIS A 307 -34.96 -26.00 28.89
N TYR A 308 -34.87 -25.77 30.21
CA TYR A 308 -33.76 -25.02 30.78
C TYR A 308 -32.40 -25.71 30.59
N GLN A 309 -32.32 -27.03 30.76
CA GLN A 309 -31.09 -27.79 30.52
C GLN A 309 -30.68 -27.78 29.04
N GLU A 310 -31.64 -27.94 28.13
CA GLU A 310 -31.43 -27.86 26.68
C GLU A 310 -30.93 -26.47 26.28
N LEU A 311 -31.59 -25.42 26.75
CA LEU A 311 -31.18 -24.03 26.48
C LEU A 311 -29.79 -23.72 27.06
N LYS A 312 -29.52 -24.14 28.30
CA LYS A 312 -28.20 -23.99 28.93
C LYS A 312 -27.12 -24.77 28.17
N GLY A 313 -27.44 -25.97 27.70
CA GLY A 313 -26.58 -26.77 26.84
C GLY A 313 -26.29 -26.07 25.50
N GLY A 314 -27.32 -25.51 24.86
CA GLY A 314 -27.21 -24.71 23.64
C GLY A 314 -26.34 -23.47 23.84
N MET A 315 -26.59 -22.70 24.89
CA MET A 315 -25.80 -21.51 25.25
C MET A 315 -24.33 -21.85 25.49
N ASN A 316 -24.02 -22.93 26.21
CA ASN A 316 -22.64 -23.36 26.45
C ASN A 316 -21.94 -23.82 25.16
N LYS A 317 -22.64 -24.55 24.28
CA LYS A 317 -22.13 -24.95 22.97
C LYS A 317 -21.84 -23.73 22.09
N PHE A 318 -22.74 -22.74 22.08
CA PHE A 318 -22.55 -21.49 21.35
C PHE A 318 -21.32 -20.72 21.88
N ARG A 319 -21.24 -20.51 23.20
CA ARG A 319 -20.07 -19.85 23.83
C ARG A 319 -18.76 -20.57 23.53
N SER A 320 -18.75 -21.91 23.52
CA SER A 320 -17.55 -22.69 23.17
C SER A 320 -17.17 -22.53 21.69
N LYS A 321 -18.15 -22.55 20.78
CA LYS A 321 -17.91 -22.33 19.34
C LYS A 321 -17.36 -20.93 19.07
N GLU A 322 -17.99 -19.90 19.60
CA GLU A 322 -17.52 -18.51 19.44
C GLU A 322 -16.16 -18.29 20.11
N GLY A 323 -15.92 -18.90 21.28
CA GLY A 323 -14.60 -18.87 21.91
C GLY A 323 -13.51 -19.49 21.04
N LYS A 324 -13.78 -20.63 20.38
CA LYS A 324 -12.85 -21.26 19.43
C LYS A 324 -12.63 -20.42 18.17
N LYS A 325 -13.69 -19.82 17.62
CA LYS A 325 -13.57 -18.91 16.46
C LYS A 325 -12.72 -17.69 16.80
N LEU A 326 -12.96 -17.05 17.94
CA LEU A 326 -12.16 -15.93 18.41
C LEU A 326 -10.70 -16.33 18.62
N GLN A 327 -10.44 -17.48 19.24
CA GLN A 327 -9.08 -18.01 19.40
C GLN A 327 -8.40 -18.22 18.04
N ALA A 328 -9.09 -18.83 17.07
CA ALA A 328 -8.56 -19.02 15.73
C ALA A 328 -8.24 -17.69 15.03
N LEU A 329 -9.15 -16.72 15.14
CA LEU A 329 -8.96 -15.39 14.56
C LEU A 329 -7.74 -14.69 15.16
N ILE A 330 -7.58 -14.71 16.49
CA ILE A 330 -6.42 -14.13 17.18
C ILE A 330 -5.13 -14.81 16.74
N LEU A 331 -5.15 -16.13 16.56
CA LEU A 331 -3.96 -16.89 16.19
C LEU A 331 -3.55 -16.61 14.73
N ILE A 332 -4.52 -16.54 13.81
CA ILE A 332 -4.29 -16.20 12.41
C ILE A 332 -3.85 -14.74 12.28
N SER A 333 -4.53 -13.80 12.94
CA SER A 333 -4.13 -12.38 12.90
C SER A 333 -2.76 -12.17 13.52
N GLY A 334 -2.45 -12.86 14.62
CA GLY A 334 -1.15 -12.81 15.26
C GLY A 334 -0.04 -13.47 14.45
N ALA A 335 -0.33 -14.49 13.64
CA ALA A 335 0.62 -15.07 12.70
C ALA A 335 0.87 -14.11 11.52
N ALA A 336 -0.19 -13.59 10.90
CA ALA A 336 -0.08 -12.63 9.80
C ALA A 336 0.67 -11.35 10.21
N ALA A 337 0.42 -10.84 11.44
CA ALA A 337 1.16 -9.70 11.98
C ALA A 337 2.66 -9.99 12.10
N ARG A 338 3.02 -11.17 12.65
CA ARG A 338 4.43 -11.60 12.75
C ARG A 338 5.09 -11.74 11.38
N ASP A 339 4.41 -12.34 10.41
CA ASP A 339 4.92 -12.46 9.05
C ASP A 339 5.16 -11.09 8.40
N LEU A 340 4.29 -10.12 8.65
CA LEU A 340 4.45 -8.74 8.20
C LEU A 340 5.61 -8.04 8.91
N ASP A 341 5.77 -8.21 10.21
CA ASP A 341 6.90 -7.68 10.99
C ASP A 341 8.24 -8.26 10.50
N GLU A 342 8.29 -9.56 10.15
CA GLU A 342 9.47 -10.18 9.57
C GLU A 342 9.80 -9.61 8.17
N LYS A 343 8.79 -9.39 7.33
CA LYS A 343 8.97 -8.73 6.03
C LYS A 343 9.44 -7.29 6.19
N LEU A 344 8.89 -6.55 7.16
CA LEU A 344 9.32 -5.19 7.50
C LEU A 344 10.77 -5.18 7.97
N ALA A 345 11.16 -6.10 8.85
CA ALA A 345 12.55 -6.21 9.31
C ALA A 345 13.53 -6.51 8.16
N LYS A 346 13.14 -7.37 7.21
CA LYS A 346 13.94 -7.62 5.99
C LYS A 346 14.05 -6.36 5.11
N ALA A 347 12.95 -5.64 4.91
CA ALA A 347 12.93 -4.39 4.15
C ALA A 347 13.80 -3.30 4.81
N GLU A 348 13.68 -3.13 6.13
CA GLU A 348 14.54 -2.21 6.89
C GLU A 348 16.03 -2.59 6.78
N LYS A 349 16.36 -3.88 6.90
CA LYS A 349 17.73 -4.35 6.75
C LYS A 349 18.26 -4.02 5.35
N LEU A 350 17.46 -4.24 4.32
CA LEU A 350 17.81 -3.91 2.93
C LEU A 350 18.05 -2.40 2.79
N LEU A 351 17.13 -1.56 3.28
CA LEU A 351 17.29 -0.11 3.25
C LEU A 351 18.55 0.36 3.99
N LYS A 352 18.78 -0.13 5.21
CA LYS A 352 20.00 0.17 6.00
C LYS A 352 21.27 -0.24 5.26
N LEU A 353 21.27 -1.42 4.62
CA LEU A 353 22.41 -1.86 3.79
C LEU A 353 22.58 -0.95 2.57
N THR A 354 21.51 -0.59 1.86
CA THR A 354 21.61 0.33 0.71
C THR A 354 22.11 1.71 1.10
N GLU A 355 21.69 2.24 2.26
CA GLU A 355 22.17 3.52 2.76
C GLU A 355 23.66 3.45 3.11
N LEU A 356 24.10 2.35 3.74
CA LEU A 356 25.51 2.11 4.03
C LEU A 356 26.35 1.98 2.75
N SER A 357 25.87 1.21 1.77
CA SER A 357 26.52 1.05 0.46
C SER A 357 26.61 2.38 -0.31
N ARG A 358 25.54 3.20 -0.27
CA ARG A 358 25.48 4.50 -0.96
C ARG A 358 26.47 5.54 -0.40
N LYS A 359 26.97 5.37 0.83
CA LYS A 359 28.05 6.20 1.37
C LYS A 359 29.38 6.03 0.62
N MET A 360 29.62 4.83 0.07
CA MET A 360 30.84 4.50 -0.67
C MET A 360 30.73 4.80 -2.18
N GLU A 361 29.55 5.15 -2.67
CA GLU A 361 29.31 5.53 -4.06
C GLU A 361 29.86 6.94 -4.35
N THR A 362 30.33 7.16 -5.58
CA THR A 362 30.81 8.48 -6.02
C THR A 362 29.65 9.43 -6.30
N GLU A 363 29.88 10.75 -6.31
CA GLU A 363 28.83 11.73 -6.61
C GLU A 363 28.15 11.50 -7.97
N GLN A 364 28.89 11.01 -8.97
CA GLN A 364 28.33 10.65 -10.27
C GLN A 364 27.28 9.54 -10.16
N GLU A 365 27.54 8.51 -9.37
CA GLU A 365 26.63 7.37 -9.17
C GLU A 365 25.49 7.70 -8.22
N LYS A 366 25.67 8.66 -7.30
CA LYS A 366 24.59 9.15 -6.43
C LYS A 366 23.56 9.97 -7.20
N VAL A 367 24.01 10.77 -8.18
CA VAL A 367 23.18 11.67 -9.00
C VAL A 367 22.56 10.93 -10.19
N ALA A 368 23.30 10.02 -10.83
CA ALA A 368 22.80 9.15 -11.90
C ALA A 368 23.09 7.66 -11.58
N PRO A 369 22.31 7.03 -10.67
CA PRO A 369 22.54 5.64 -10.26
C PRO A 369 22.22 4.63 -11.35
N PHE A 370 21.32 5.01 -12.24
CA PHE A 370 20.94 4.25 -13.41
C PHE A 370 21.39 5.07 -14.61
N TYR A 371 22.14 4.44 -15.51
CA TYR A 371 22.45 5.06 -16.77
C TYR A 371 21.13 5.41 -17.45
N ALA A 372 20.83 6.70 -17.54
CA ALA A 372 20.01 7.17 -18.64
C ALA A 372 20.65 6.56 -19.87
N LYS A 373 19.86 5.89 -20.73
CA LYS A 373 20.29 5.62 -22.10
C LYS A 373 20.94 6.91 -22.57
N VAL A 374 22.27 6.94 -22.59
CA VAL A 374 22.99 8.14 -23.00
C VAL A 374 22.44 8.37 -24.38
N SER A 375 21.71 9.48 -24.56
CA SER A 375 21.38 9.99 -25.89
C SER A 375 22.71 10.06 -26.61
N ALA A 376 22.94 9.04 -27.43
CA ALA A 376 24.17 8.81 -28.13
C ALA A 376 24.18 9.76 -29.33
N ASP A 377 24.32 11.06 -29.07
CA ASP A 377 24.45 12.10 -30.09
C ASP A 377 25.89 12.19 -30.64
N GLY A 378 26.61 11.07 -30.68
CA GLY A 378 27.95 11.03 -31.26
C GLY A 378 28.58 9.65 -31.46
N ALA A 379 27.91 8.54 -31.11
CA ALA A 379 28.47 7.20 -31.31
C ALA A 379 28.12 6.67 -32.70
N THR A 380 29.12 6.18 -33.42
CA THR A 380 28.93 5.50 -34.71
C THR A 380 28.11 4.22 -34.54
N GLU A 381 27.37 3.82 -35.57
CA GLU A 381 26.41 2.71 -35.52
C GLU A 381 27.04 1.35 -35.09
N GLU A 382 28.36 1.20 -35.26
CA GLU A 382 29.13 0.03 -34.82
C GLU A 382 29.34 -0.01 -33.29
N GLU A 383 29.52 1.14 -32.63
CA GLU A 383 29.64 1.22 -31.16
C GLU A 383 28.29 0.99 -30.46
N ARG A 384 27.18 1.37 -31.12
CA ARG A 384 25.82 1.10 -30.63
C ARG A 384 25.49 -0.39 -30.64
N LEU A 385 25.86 -1.10 -31.71
CA LEU A 385 25.69 -2.55 -31.81
C LEU A 385 26.61 -3.31 -30.84
N ALA A 386 27.84 -2.83 -30.62
CA ALA A 386 28.76 -3.41 -29.65
C ALA A 386 28.32 -3.18 -28.19
N ALA A 387 27.80 -2.00 -27.85
CA ALA A 387 27.27 -1.69 -26.52
C ALA A 387 25.99 -2.49 -26.22
N ALA A 388 25.08 -2.61 -27.20
CA ALA A 388 23.87 -3.42 -27.06
C ALA A 388 24.22 -4.91 -26.86
N ALA A 389 25.12 -5.47 -27.68
CA ALA A 389 25.59 -6.85 -27.54
C ALA A 389 26.33 -7.09 -26.22
N ALA A 390 27.12 -6.12 -25.73
CA ALA A 390 27.78 -6.22 -24.43
C ALA A 390 26.79 -6.16 -23.26
N THR A 391 25.71 -5.36 -23.38
CA THR A 391 24.66 -5.29 -22.35
C THR A 391 23.80 -6.55 -22.30
N GLU A 392 23.50 -7.18 -23.44
CA GLU A 392 22.84 -8.49 -23.50
C GLU A 392 23.74 -9.61 -22.97
N ALA A 393 25.02 -9.62 -23.32
CA ALA A 393 25.98 -10.60 -22.80
C ALA A 393 26.20 -10.46 -21.28
N ALA A 394 26.21 -9.24 -20.75
CA ALA A 394 26.31 -8.97 -19.31
C ALA A 394 25.01 -9.35 -18.56
N ALA A 395 23.84 -9.14 -19.17
CA ALA A 395 22.56 -9.59 -18.61
C ALA A 395 22.47 -11.13 -18.58
N ALA A 396 22.95 -11.81 -19.62
CA ALA A 396 23.04 -13.27 -19.66
C ALA A 396 24.03 -13.82 -18.61
N GLY A 397 25.16 -13.14 -18.38
CA GLY A 397 26.13 -13.50 -17.34
C GLY A 397 25.58 -13.33 -15.91
N GLY A 398 24.81 -12.25 -15.66
CA GLY A 398 24.12 -12.05 -14.38
C GLY A 398 22.99 -13.06 -14.13
N GLN A 399 22.29 -13.49 -15.18
CA GLN A 399 21.28 -14.55 -15.10
C GLN A 399 21.88 -15.93 -14.81
N ALA A 400 23.04 -16.27 -15.36
CA ALA A 400 23.73 -17.52 -15.06
C ALA A 400 24.10 -17.64 -13.57
N MET A 401 24.57 -16.55 -12.95
CA MET A 401 24.91 -16.49 -11.53
C MET A 401 23.69 -16.67 -10.61
N LEU A 402 22.51 -16.17 -11.02
CA LEU A 402 21.26 -16.36 -10.30
C LEU A 402 20.72 -17.80 -10.41
N ILE A 403 20.84 -18.44 -11.57
CA ILE A 403 20.44 -19.84 -11.78
C ILE A 403 21.33 -20.78 -10.96
N GLU A 404 22.63 -20.47 -10.87
CA GLU A 404 23.58 -21.23 -10.05
C GLU A 404 23.34 -21.00 -8.55
N GLY A 405 23.04 -19.77 -8.13
CA GLY A 405 22.60 -19.47 -6.75
C GLY A 405 21.25 -20.09 -6.38
N ALA A 406 20.31 -20.22 -7.32
CA ALA A 406 19.01 -20.86 -7.11
C ALA A 406 19.13 -22.39 -6.94
N LYS A 407 20.08 -23.04 -7.62
CA LYS A 407 20.39 -24.47 -7.40
C LYS A 407 20.87 -24.73 -5.97
N VAL A 408 21.73 -23.87 -5.43
CA VAL A 408 22.24 -23.96 -4.04
C VAL A 408 21.11 -23.76 -3.01
N PHE A 409 20.07 -22.99 -3.34
CA PHE A 409 18.93 -22.78 -2.45
C PHE A 409 17.87 -23.89 -2.51
N SER A 410 17.79 -24.63 -3.63
CA SER A 410 16.82 -25.72 -3.83
C SER A 410 17.12 -27.00 -3.04
N GLU A 411 18.34 -27.17 -2.51
CA GLU A 411 18.70 -28.29 -1.63
C GLU A 411 18.21 -28.11 -0.18
N ALA A 412 17.75 -26.90 0.19
CA ALA A 412 17.10 -26.65 1.48
C ALA A 412 15.58 -26.81 1.33
N GLY A 413 15.10 -28.05 1.45
CA GLY A 413 13.71 -28.47 1.20
C GLY A 413 12.62 -27.54 1.74
N VAL A 414 12.06 -26.75 0.84
CA VAL A 414 10.76 -26.10 0.99
C VAL A 414 9.91 -26.58 -0.16
N ASP A 415 8.82 -27.29 0.16
CA ASP A 415 7.90 -27.86 -0.81
C ASP A 415 7.38 -26.78 -1.77
N ASN A 416 7.67 -26.96 -3.06
CA ASN A 416 7.13 -26.16 -4.14
C ASN A 416 5.62 -26.40 -4.24
N VAL A 417 4.83 -25.49 -3.67
CA VAL A 417 3.44 -25.31 -4.06
C VAL A 417 3.45 -24.55 -5.38
N GLU A 418 3.18 -25.24 -6.49
CA GLU A 418 2.91 -24.65 -7.79
C GLU A 418 1.67 -23.75 -7.68
N GLY A 419 1.91 -22.47 -7.39
CA GLY A 419 0.90 -21.42 -7.52
C GLY A 419 0.68 -21.12 -8.99
N THR A 420 -0.53 -21.39 -9.48
CA THR A 420 -1.00 -20.97 -10.81
C THR A 420 -0.92 -19.45 -10.91
N HIS A 421 0.14 -18.92 -11.51
CA HIS A 421 0.36 -17.50 -11.72
C HIS A 421 -0.30 -17.03 -13.02
N GLU A 422 -1.64 -17.06 -13.06
CA GLU A 422 -2.39 -16.16 -13.92
C GLU A 422 -2.69 -14.89 -13.12
N HIS A 423 -1.86 -13.87 -13.32
CA HIS A 423 -2.04 -12.58 -12.68
C HIS A 423 -2.58 -11.58 -13.70
N GLY A 424 -3.89 -11.41 -13.70
CA GLY A 424 -4.56 -10.37 -14.47
C GLY A 424 -4.41 -8.98 -13.84
N GLU A 425 -4.65 -7.95 -14.65
CA GLU A 425 -4.79 -6.56 -14.19
C GLU A 425 -5.79 -6.49 -13.01
N GLY A 426 -5.31 -6.03 -11.86
CA GLY A 426 -6.09 -5.93 -10.62
C GLY A 426 -5.58 -6.78 -9.44
N SER A 427 -4.53 -7.57 -9.61
CA SER A 427 -3.89 -8.30 -8.49
C SER A 427 -3.03 -7.34 -7.63
N LEU A 428 -3.31 -7.30 -6.32
CA LEU A 428 -2.62 -6.49 -5.29
C LEU A 428 -1.21 -7.04 -4.91
N SER A 429 -0.50 -7.70 -5.83
CA SER A 429 0.93 -7.97 -5.67
C SER A 429 1.75 -6.84 -6.27
N SER A 430 2.93 -6.53 -5.72
CA SER A 430 3.80 -5.50 -6.28
C SER A 430 4.45 -6.01 -7.57
N TRP A 431 3.87 -5.66 -8.72
CA TRP A 431 4.53 -5.81 -10.00
C TRP A 431 5.54 -4.66 -10.15
N GLY A 432 6.78 -4.98 -10.48
CA GLY A 432 7.74 -3.99 -10.94
C GLY A 432 7.30 -3.53 -12.33
N SER A 433 7.01 -2.24 -12.44
CA SER A 433 6.62 -1.62 -13.69
C SER A 433 7.83 -0.98 -14.35
N GLY A 434 7.96 -1.11 -15.67
CA GLY A 434 8.97 -0.37 -16.43
C GLY A 434 8.64 1.11 -16.52
N ASP A 435 9.55 1.89 -17.12
CA ASP A 435 9.29 3.31 -17.41
C ASP A 435 8.04 3.49 -18.29
N ASP A 436 7.67 2.46 -19.06
CA ASP A 436 6.51 2.43 -19.96
C ASP A 436 5.22 1.92 -19.24
N GLY A 437 5.27 1.66 -17.93
CA GLY A 437 4.14 1.13 -17.15
C GLY A 437 3.83 -0.35 -17.37
N ALA A 438 4.55 -1.03 -18.28
CA ALA A 438 4.36 -2.45 -18.55
C ALA A 438 4.91 -3.32 -17.40
N PRO A 439 4.24 -4.46 -17.08
CA PRO A 439 4.71 -5.40 -16.06
C PRO A 439 6.05 -6.02 -16.48
N ILE A 440 7.08 -5.83 -15.66
CA ILE A 440 8.39 -6.44 -15.85
C ILE A 440 8.36 -7.87 -15.29
N HIS A 441 8.86 -8.82 -16.07
CA HIS A 441 9.00 -10.21 -15.62
C HIS A 441 10.02 -10.29 -14.47
N GLU A 442 9.80 -11.19 -13.50
CA GLU A 442 10.63 -11.32 -12.28
C GLU A 442 12.14 -11.40 -12.54
N HIS A 443 12.55 -12.11 -13.62
CA HIS A 443 13.94 -12.24 -14.05
C HIS A 443 14.61 -10.93 -14.51
N GLN A 444 13.84 -9.88 -14.75
CA GLN A 444 14.31 -8.58 -15.23
C GLN A 444 14.25 -7.47 -14.15
N TYR A 445 13.70 -7.74 -12.96
CA TYR A 445 13.56 -6.73 -11.89
C TYR A 445 14.88 -6.11 -11.44
N LEU A 446 15.96 -6.90 -11.43
CA LEU A 446 17.26 -6.48 -10.92
C LEU A 446 18.21 -5.97 -12.01
N ASN A 447 17.77 -5.86 -13.28
CA ASN A 447 18.64 -5.47 -14.39
C ASN A 447 19.33 -4.12 -14.17
N ARG A 448 18.60 -3.12 -13.68
CA ARG A 448 19.15 -1.81 -13.32
C ARG A 448 20.17 -1.88 -12.17
N PHE A 449 19.94 -2.76 -11.20
CA PHE A 449 20.89 -3.02 -10.11
C PHE A 449 22.17 -3.66 -10.64
N PHE A 450 22.06 -4.67 -11.52
CA PHE A 450 23.23 -5.33 -12.10
C PHE A 450 24.04 -4.42 -13.00
N GLN A 451 23.40 -3.51 -13.75
CA GLN A 451 24.14 -2.49 -14.52
C GLN A 451 24.99 -1.61 -13.60
N ARG A 452 24.43 -1.17 -12.46
CA ARG A 452 25.15 -0.39 -11.45
C ARG A 452 26.28 -1.19 -10.80
N PHE A 453 26.03 -2.45 -10.46
CA PHE A 453 27.05 -3.36 -9.92
C PHE A 453 28.20 -3.59 -10.89
N ASN A 454 27.90 -3.87 -12.16
CA ASN A 454 28.90 -4.12 -13.19
C ASN A 454 29.79 -2.91 -13.44
N LYS A 455 29.25 -1.70 -13.37
CA LYS A 455 30.04 -0.47 -13.47
C LYS A 455 31.09 -0.39 -12.35
N VAL A 456 30.65 -0.49 -11.10
CA VAL A 456 31.56 -0.46 -9.94
C VAL A 456 32.60 -1.57 -10.03
N PHE A 457 32.21 -2.75 -10.52
CA PHE A 457 33.12 -3.86 -10.76
C PHE A 457 34.18 -3.56 -11.84
N LEU A 458 33.81 -2.90 -12.93
CA LEU A 458 34.75 -2.45 -13.97
C LEU A 458 35.69 -1.37 -13.45
N ASP A 459 35.17 -0.41 -12.68
CA ASP A 459 35.97 0.65 -12.07
C ASP A 459 36.98 0.07 -11.06
N GLN A 460 36.56 -0.90 -10.24
CA GLN A 460 37.46 -1.63 -9.35
C GLN A 460 38.59 -2.32 -10.13
N ARG A 461 38.26 -3.04 -11.21
CA ARG A 461 39.26 -3.69 -12.08
C ARG A 461 40.22 -2.70 -12.73
N ALA A 462 39.74 -1.51 -13.11
CA ALA A 462 40.58 -0.45 -13.67
C ALA A 462 41.56 0.08 -12.61
N ILE A 463 41.08 0.34 -11.39
CA ILE A 463 41.91 0.77 -10.25
C ILE A 463 42.97 -0.28 -9.91
N GLU A 464 42.59 -1.56 -9.86
CA GLU A 464 43.53 -2.66 -9.59
C GLU A 464 44.63 -2.74 -10.65
N ARG A 465 44.29 -2.55 -11.93
CA ARG A 465 45.27 -2.51 -13.03
C ARG A 465 46.22 -1.31 -12.90
N GLU A 466 45.70 -0.11 -12.66
CA GLU A 466 46.54 1.09 -12.48
C GLU A 466 47.43 0.98 -11.25
N ARG A 467 46.91 0.42 -10.15
CA ARG A 467 47.71 0.13 -8.97
C ARG A 467 48.83 -0.85 -9.28
N GLY A 468 48.56 -1.93 -9.99
CA GLY A 468 49.59 -2.88 -10.43
C GLY A 468 50.65 -2.24 -11.32
N ARG A 469 50.25 -1.33 -12.23
CA ARG A 469 51.19 -0.55 -13.05
C ARG A 469 52.06 0.37 -12.19
N LEU A 470 51.47 1.10 -11.26
CA LEU A 470 52.20 2.00 -10.36
C LEU A 470 53.13 1.24 -9.42
N ASP A 471 52.73 0.06 -8.94
CA ASP A 471 53.58 -0.79 -8.11
C ASP A 471 54.80 -1.28 -8.91
N GLN A 472 54.62 -1.69 -10.18
CA GLN A 472 55.73 -2.04 -11.08
C GLN A 472 56.65 -0.84 -11.35
N GLU A 473 56.09 0.33 -11.69
CA GLU A 473 56.88 1.56 -11.91
C GLU A 473 57.65 1.94 -10.63
N ASN A 474 57.07 1.75 -9.44
CA ASN A 474 57.72 2.03 -8.17
C ASN A 474 58.83 1.00 -7.86
N GLU A 475 58.62 -0.28 -8.18
CA GLU A 475 59.67 -1.31 -8.11
C GLU A 475 60.83 -1.00 -9.06
N ASP A 476 60.54 -0.58 -10.29
CA ASP A 476 61.53 -0.16 -11.27
C ASP A 476 62.32 1.07 -10.79
N LEU A 477 61.62 2.09 -10.27
CA LEU A 477 62.25 3.29 -9.69
C LEU A 477 63.11 2.95 -8.48
N ARG A 478 62.65 2.06 -7.59
CA ARG A 478 63.45 1.57 -6.46
C ARG A 478 64.68 0.81 -6.94
N THR A 479 64.55 0.02 -8.01
CA THR A 479 65.67 -0.72 -8.61
C THR A 479 66.68 0.22 -9.25
N ILE A 480 66.22 1.24 -9.99
CA ILE A 480 67.08 2.29 -10.58
C ILE A 480 67.76 3.11 -9.48
N LEU A 481 67.03 3.49 -8.42
CA LEU A 481 67.60 4.21 -7.28
C LEU A 481 68.66 3.36 -6.56
N LYS A 482 68.39 2.06 -6.37
CA LYS A 482 69.36 1.11 -5.81
C LYS A 482 70.61 1.03 -6.70
N GLN A 483 70.45 0.89 -8.01
CA GLN A 483 71.57 0.90 -8.97
C GLN A 483 72.36 2.22 -8.96
N TYR A 484 71.70 3.36 -8.78
CA TYR A 484 72.35 4.67 -8.67
C TYR A 484 73.14 4.82 -7.36
N LEU A 485 72.56 4.37 -6.23
CA LEU A 485 73.24 4.35 -4.94
C LEU A 485 74.43 3.38 -4.94
N ASP A 486 74.28 2.21 -5.55
CA ASP A 486 75.34 1.23 -5.78
C ASP A 486 76.42 1.78 -6.75
N GLY A 487 76.08 2.72 -7.64
CA GLY A 487 77.05 3.43 -8.49
C GLY A 487 77.87 4.49 -7.74
N ILE A 488 77.40 4.99 -6.60
CA ILE A 488 78.04 6.04 -5.78
C ILE A 488 78.76 5.44 -4.55
N SER A 489 78.19 4.38 -3.96
CA SER A 489 78.73 3.67 -2.80
C SER A 489 79.58 2.48 -3.24
N ILE A 490 80.69 2.23 -2.54
CA ILE A 490 81.53 1.06 -2.80
C ILE A 490 81.01 -0.11 -1.96
N ASN A 491 80.06 -0.88 -2.50
CA ASN A 491 79.50 -2.09 -1.89
C ASN A 491 80.10 -3.37 -2.51
N GLU A 492 80.08 -4.49 -1.77
CA GLU A 492 80.61 -5.79 -2.21
C GLU A 492 79.90 -6.33 -3.47
N ASP A 493 78.59 -6.10 -3.59
CA ASP A 493 77.78 -6.44 -4.77
C ASP A 493 78.21 -5.68 -6.04
N VAL A 494 78.76 -4.47 -5.89
CA VAL A 494 79.22 -3.61 -7.00
C VAL A 494 80.57 -4.09 -7.52
N ILE A 495 81.44 -4.57 -6.63
CA ILE A 495 82.75 -5.14 -6.97
C ILE A 495 82.58 -6.51 -7.66
N ASN A 496 81.59 -7.30 -7.23
CA ASN A 496 81.28 -8.60 -7.82
C ASN A 496 80.55 -8.52 -9.18
N ASN A 497 80.02 -7.36 -9.57
CA ASN A 497 79.43 -7.16 -10.90
C ASN A 497 80.54 -7.01 -11.97
N PRO A 498 80.66 -7.94 -12.94
CA PRO A 498 81.74 -7.95 -13.93
C PRO A 498 81.67 -6.83 -14.98
N ALA A 499 80.61 -6.03 -14.97
CA ALA A 499 80.42 -4.85 -15.81
C ALA A 499 80.31 -3.56 -14.99
N ASN A 500 81.20 -3.41 -13.99
CA ASN A 500 81.32 -2.21 -13.17
C ASN A 500 82.36 -1.21 -13.74
N PRO A 501 82.25 0.10 -13.44
CA PRO A 501 83.25 1.10 -13.85
C PRO A 501 84.47 1.18 -12.92
N LEU A 502 84.42 0.54 -11.74
CA LEU A 502 85.49 0.57 -10.73
C LEU A 502 86.66 -0.35 -11.06
N ILE A 503 86.43 -1.52 -11.69
CA ILE A 503 87.48 -2.49 -12.08
C ILE A 503 87.18 -3.06 -13.48
N VAL A 504 87.74 -2.47 -14.52
CA VAL A 504 87.50 -2.90 -15.91
C VAL A 504 88.43 -4.05 -16.30
N VAL A 505 87.87 -5.27 -16.44
CA VAL A 505 88.59 -6.46 -16.90
C VAL A 505 88.07 -6.91 -18.28
N ASN A 506 88.97 -7.14 -19.24
CA ASN A 506 88.69 -7.67 -20.58
C ASN A 506 87.63 -6.88 -21.39
N ASN A 507 87.64 -5.54 -21.37
CA ASN A 507 86.72 -4.68 -22.11
C ASN A 507 85.22 -4.98 -21.93
N LYS A 508 84.83 -5.73 -20.88
CA LYS A 508 83.46 -6.18 -20.65
C LYS A 508 82.48 -5.02 -20.43
N LEU A 509 82.92 -3.95 -19.76
CA LEU A 509 82.14 -2.73 -19.59
C LEU A 509 81.81 -2.06 -20.94
N MET A 510 82.79 -1.97 -21.84
CA MET A 510 82.62 -1.35 -23.17
C MET A 510 81.69 -2.18 -24.05
N LEU A 511 81.76 -3.51 -23.98
CA LEU A 511 80.83 -4.41 -24.66
C LEU A 511 79.40 -4.30 -24.11
N ALA A 512 79.23 -4.20 -22.78
CA ALA A 512 77.93 -4.01 -22.15
C ALA A 512 77.31 -2.64 -22.50
N GLN A 513 78.11 -1.57 -22.55
CA GLN A 513 77.68 -0.25 -22.99
C GLN A 513 77.32 -0.25 -24.48
N ALA A 514 78.14 -0.85 -25.34
CA ALA A 514 77.83 -0.98 -26.77
C ALA A 514 76.56 -1.80 -27.03
N ALA A 515 76.35 -2.89 -26.28
CA ALA A 515 75.12 -3.69 -26.35
C ALA A 515 73.88 -2.91 -25.89
N ARG A 516 73.97 -2.12 -24.81
CA ARG A 516 72.89 -1.22 -24.36
C ARG A 516 72.62 -0.10 -25.38
N SER A 517 73.65 0.47 -25.99
CA SER A 517 73.52 1.49 -27.04
C SER A 517 72.88 0.93 -28.33
N GLN A 518 73.18 -0.33 -28.69
CA GLN A 518 72.53 -1.03 -29.78
C GLN A 518 71.05 -1.36 -29.48
N GLN A 519 70.72 -1.71 -28.23
CA GLN A 519 69.33 -1.91 -27.80
C GLN A 519 68.53 -0.60 -27.79
N ALA A 520 69.14 0.53 -27.40
CA ALA A 520 68.48 1.85 -27.43
C ALA A 520 68.19 2.35 -28.85
N MET A 521 69.02 1.98 -29.83
CA MET A 521 68.82 2.28 -31.26
C MET A 521 67.72 1.43 -31.93
N ASN A 522 67.27 0.34 -31.28
CA ASN A 522 66.27 -0.58 -31.82
C ASN A 522 64.85 -0.34 -31.28
N ILE A 523 64.60 0.82 -30.65
CA ILE A 523 63.27 1.24 -30.20
C ILE A 523 62.55 1.92 -31.39
N PRO A 524 61.46 1.36 -31.94
CA PRO A 524 60.69 2.05 -32.97
C PRO A 524 60.03 3.30 -32.37
N GLN A 525 60.30 4.45 -32.97
CA GLN A 525 59.49 5.66 -32.79
C GLN A 525 58.09 5.37 -33.35
N GLY A 526 57.09 5.34 -32.47
CA GLY A 526 55.68 5.32 -32.82
C GLY A 526 55.07 3.93 -33.03
N SER A 527 54.57 3.34 -31.94
CA SER A 527 53.44 2.40 -31.99
C SER A 527 52.30 2.98 -31.15
N PRO A 528 51.09 3.14 -31.69
CA PRO A 528 49.94 3.42 -30.84
C PRO A 528 49.77 2.25 -29.86
N SER A 529 49.34 2.59 -28.66
CA SER A 529 48.95 1.66 -27.59
C SER A 529 48.33 0.37 -28.16
N PRO A 530 48.73 -0.84 -27.70
CA PRO A 530 48.08 -2.05 -28.14
C PRO A 530 46.62 -1.99 -27.68
N ALA A 531 45.71 -1.87 -28.66
CA ALA A 531 44.32 -2.25 -28.50
C ALA A 531 44.27 -3.72 -28.03
N PRO A 532 43.29 -4.08 -27.19
CA PRO A 532 43.32 -5.32 -26.41
C PRO A 532 43.32 -6.56 -27.31
N PRO A 533 43.97 -7.66 -26.91
CA PRO A 533 43.65 -8.94 -27.52
C PRO A 533 42.20 -9.28 -27.15
N ALA A 534 41.35 -9.41 -28.16
CA ALA A 534 40.06 -10.06 -28.04
C ALA A 534 40.31 -11.50 -27.56
N GLN A 535 40.18 -11.72 -26.25
CA GLN A 535 40.16 -13.06 -25.70
C GLN A 535 38.83 -13.69 -26.12
N GLN A 536 38.92 -14.72 -26.97
CA GLN A 536 37.88 -15.71 -27.13
C GLN A 536 37.42 -16.15 -25.74
N LEU A 537 36.12 -15.99 -25.49
CA LEU A 537 35.40 -16.61 -24.38
C LEU A 537 35.57 -18.13 -24.50
N GLN A 538 36.61 -18.67 -23.87
CA GLN A 538 36.62 -20.07 -23.49
C GLN A 538 35.72 -20.20 -22.27
N TYR A 539 34.52 -20.74 -22.52
CA TYR A 539 33.69 -21.35 -21.50
C TYR A 539 34.53 -22.39 -20.76
N VAL A 540 34.96 -22.05 -19.55
CA VAL A 540 35.43 -23.04 -18.59
C VAL A 540 34.18 -23.60 -17.92
N ASN A 541 33.74 -24.76 -18.41
CA ASN A 541 32.91 -25.66 -17.61
C ASN A 541 33.74 -26.08 -16.39
N ALA A 542 33.37 -25.61 -15.21
CA ALA A 542 33.77 -26.19 -13.94
C ALA A 542 32.51 -26.78 -13.29
N ASN A 543 32.61 -28.08 -12.96
CA ASN A 543 31.69 -28.79 -12.07
C ASN A 543 31.73 -28.23 -10.65
#